data_AF-A0A4Q6APB9-F1
#
_entry.id   AF-A0A4Q6APB9-F1
#
_cell.length_a   1.000
_cell.length_b   1.000
_cell.length_c   1.000
_cell.angle_alpha   90.00
_cell.angle_beta   90.00
_cell.angle_gamma   90.00
#
_symmetry.space_group_name_H-M   'P 1'
#
loop_
_entity.id
_entity.type
_entity.pdbx_description
1 polymer ?
#
loop_
_entity_poly.entity_id
_entity_poly.type
_entity_poly.pdbx_seq_one_letter_code
_entity_poly.pdbx_strand_id
1 'polypeptide(L)'
;MGDKESLILFGAAAYLVSSLVPAFKGKAWWVRAWDFPRLQLGAAGAGLLAYASKSLAQGSKEKRAAIAMIGTSLALDAYRILPYSPIASLDLLPAEKTDPDQQISLLTCNVYQYNKQRRPLLDLIKRTAPDIVFLLEVD
;
A
#
# COMPACT_ATOMS: atom_id res chain seq x y z
N MET A 1 8.25 -32.94 12.82
CA MET A 1 8.46 -31.61 12.22
C MET A 1 9.40 -30.87 13.14
N GLY A 2 10.53 -30.36 12.63
CA GLY A 2 11.45 -29.61 13.48
C GLY A 2 10.86 -28.25 13.86
N ASP A 3 11.16 -27.73 15.05
CA ASP A 3 10.64 -26.44 15.54
C ASP A 3 10.81 -25.30 14.52
N LYS A 4 11.95 -25.31 13.83
CA LYS A 4 12.30 -24.36 12.78
C LYS A 4 11.41 -24.46 11.54
N GLU A 5 11.04 -25.68 11.14
CA GLU A 5 10.18 -25.91 9.96
C GLU A 5 8.77 -25.40 10.24
N SER A 6 8.25 -25.71 11.43
CA SER A 6 6.96 -25.22 11.91
C SER A 6 6.92 -23.70 11.95
N LEU A 7 7.98 -23.05 12.45
CA LEU A 7 8.07 -21.60 12.51
C LEU A 7 8.08 -20.95 11.11
N ILE A 8 8.85 -21.51 10.17
CA ILE A 8 8.90 -21.00 8.80
C ILE A 8 7.54 -21.16 8.10
N LEU A 9 6.90 -22.30 8.25
CA LEU A 9 5.57 -22.55 7.68
C LEU A 9 4.51 -21.63 8.28
N PHE A 10 4.57 -21.39 9.60
CA PHE A 10 3.70 -20.42 10.26
C PHE A 10 3.91 -19.01 9.70
N GLY A 11 5.16 -18.55 9.58
CA GLY A 11 5.47 -17.25 9.00
C GLY A 11 5.00 -17.12 7.54
N ALA A 12 5.18 -18.16 6.74
CA ALA A 12 4.72 -18.21 5.36
C ALA A 12 3.19 -18.14 5.25
N ALA A 13 2.48 -18.89 6.10
CA ALA A 13 1.01 -18.87 6.16
C ALA A 13 0.48 -17.51 6.65
N ALA A 14 1.09 -16.94 7.70
CA ALA A 14 0.72 -15.63 8.22
C ALA A 14 0.91 -14.54 7.16
N TYR A 15 2.01 -14.59 6.40
CA TYR A 15 2.25 -13.66 5.31
C TYR A 15 1.24 -13.84 4.16
N LEU A 16 0.91 -15.08 3.78
CA LEU A 16 -0.13 -15.33 2.79
C LEU A 16 -1.49 -14.80 3.23
N VAL A 17 -1.86 -15.01 4.49
CA VAL A 17 -3.11 -14.46 5.04
C VAL A 17 -3.10 -12.94 4.98
N SER A 18 -2.02 -12.27 5.40
CA SER A 18 -1.97 -10.80 5.36
C SER A 18 -2.06 -10.24 3.93
N SER A 19 -1.47 -10.90 2.93
CA SER A 19 -1.62 -10.51 1.53
C SER A 19 -3.03 -10.78 0.96
N LEU A 20 -3.77 -11.75 1.50
CA LEU A 20 -5.13 -12.11 1.04
C LEU A 20 -6.25 -11.35 1.77
N VAL A 21 -6.08 -10.97 3.04
CA VAL A 21 -7.10 -10.29 3.84
C VAL A 21 -7.69 -9.06 3.13
N PRO A 22 -6.89 -8.14 2.53
CA PRO A 22 -7.45 -6.99 1.82
C PRO A 22 -8.27 -7.30 0.56
N ALA A 23 -8.20 -8.54 0.04
CA ALA A 23 -9.04 -8.95 -1.10
C ALA A 23 -10.52 -9.07 -0.71
N PHE A 24 -10.82 -9.20 0.59
CA PHE A 24 -12.20 -9.21 1.08
C PHE A 24 -12.78 -7.78 1.06
N LYS A 25 -13.89 -7.59 0.33
CA LYS A 25 -14.56 -6.29 0.15
C LYS A 25 -15.36 -5.79 1.37
N GLY A 26 -15.03 -6.27 2.57
CA GLY A 26 -15.72 -5.89 3.81
C GLY A 26 -15.49 -4.42 4.18
N LYS A 27 -16.44 -3.84 4.94
CA LYS A 27 -16.35 -2.47 5.49
C LYS A 27 -15.50 -2.38 6.78
N ALA A 28 -15.03 -3.51 7.30
CA ALA A 28 -14.25 -3.54 8.53
C ALA A 28 -12.88 -2.88 8.31
N TRP A 29 -12.60 -1.82 9.08
CA TRP A 29 -11.39 -1.00 8.92
C TRP A 29 -10.11 -1.83 9.05
N TRP A 30 -10.09 -2.84 9.92
CA TRP A 30 -8.91 -3.67 10.16
C TRP A 30 -8.55 -4.55 8.96
N VAL A 31 -9.51 -4.86 8.07
CA VAL A 31 -9.24 -5.56 6.82
C VAL A 31 -8.39 -4.68 5.90
N ARG A 32 -8.71 -3.38 5.86
CA ARG A 32 -7.97 -2.36 5.09
C ARG A 32 -6.68 -1.91 5.75
N ALA A 33 -6.52 -2.11 7.06
CA ALA A 33 -5.27 -1.81 7.75
C ALA A 33 -4.07 -2.57 7.13
N TRP A 34 -4.31 -3.75 6.57
CA TRP A 34 -3.30 -4.55 5.87
C TRP A 34 -2.92 -4.02 4.48
N ASP A 35 -3.63 -3.02 3.93
CA ASP A 35 -3.24 -2.36 2.69
C ASP A 35 -2.00 -1.44 2.88
N PHE A 36 -1.76 -0.93 4.09
CA PHE A 36 -0.70 0.03 4.37
C PHE A 36 0.72 -0.57 4.42
N PRO A 37 0.99 -1.67 5.14
CA PRO A 37 2.38 -2.13 5.36
C PRO A 37 2.90 -3.05 4.24
N ARG A 38 2.34 -3.02 3.03
CA ARG A 38 2.65 -3.99 1.96
C ARG A 38 4.12 -4.03 1.58
N LEU A 39 4.77 -2.86 1.52
CA LEU A 39 6.19 -2.79 1.17
C LEU A 39 7.07 -3.43 2.28
N GLN A 40 6.74 -3.17 3.54
CA GLN A 40 7.43 -3.74 4.71
C GLN A 40 7.22 -5.26 4.77
N LEU A 41 5.99 -5.73 4.53
CA LEU A 41 5.66 -7.15 4.44
C LEU A 41 6.37 -7.84 3.27
N GLY A 42 6.44 -7.20 2.11
CA GLY A 42 7.18 -7.71 0.95
C GLY A 42 8.67 -7.86 1.23
N ALA A 43 9.29 -6.85 1.86
CA ALA A 43 10.70 -6.92 2.27
C ALA A 43 10.95 -8.05 3.28
N ALA A 44 10.09 -8.17 4.31
CA ALA A 44 10.16 -9.26 5.28
C ALA A 44 9.94 -10.63 4.61
N GLY A 45 9.01 -10.72 3.67
CA GLY A 45 8.71 -11.91 2.88
C GLY A 45 9.89 -12.35 2.01
N ALA A 46 10.60 -11.41 1.37
CA ALA A 46 11.82 -11.71 0.62
C ALA A 46 12.93 -12.25 1.53
N GLY A 47 13.11 -11.66 2.72
CA GLY A 47 14.02 -12.19 3.74
C GLY A 47 13.64 -13.59 4.21
N LEU A 48 12.35 -13.82 4.45
CA LEU A 48 11.82 -15.13 4.84
C LEU A 48 12.02 -16.17 3.72
N LEU A 49 11.85 -15.80 2.46
CA LEU A 49 12.09 -16.66 1.30
C LEU A 49 13.56 -17.10 1.22
N ALA A 50 14.49 -16.15 1.36
CA ALA A 50 15.92 -16.43 1.39
C ALA A 50 16.27 -17.36 2.57
N TYR A 51 15.71 -17.08 3.75
CA TYR A 51 15.92 -17.89 4.94
C TYR A 51 15.38 -19.32 4.79
N ALA A 52 14.15 -19.48 4.28
CA ALA A 52 13.54 -20.78 4.01
C ALA A 52 14.33 -21.57 2.96
N SER A 53 14.83 -20.89 1.93
CA SER A 53 15.64 -21.50 0.86
C SER A 53 16.96 -22.06 1.37
N LYS A 54 17.60 -21.39 2.35
CA LYS A 54 18.85 -21.85 2.96
C LYS A 54 18.63 -22.86 4.09
N SER A 55 17.56 -22.70 4.87
CA SER A 55 17.37 -23.43 6.13
C SER A 55 16.65 -24.77 5.99
N LEU A 56 15.77 -24.91 5.00
CA LEU A 56 14.98 -26.13 4.81
C LEU A 56 15.69 -27.11 3.89
N ALA A 57 15.56 -28.40 4.22
CA ALA A 57 16.17 -29.49 3.48
C ALA A 57 15.75 -29.48 2.01
N GLN A 58 16.71 -29.74 1.12
CA GLN A 58 16.44 -29.79 -0.32
C GLN A 58 15.45 -30.90 -0.66
N GLY A 59 14.48 -30.61 -1.52
CA GLY A 59 13.44 -31.57 -1.93
C GLY A 59 12.33 -31.82 -0.90
N SER A 60 12.40 -31.23 0.31
CA SER A 60 11.38 -31.44 1.33
C SER A 60 10.01 -30.86 0.91
N LYS A 61 8.93 -31.45 1.43
CA LYS A 61 7.55 -30.99 1.14
C LYS A 61 7.31 -29.61 1.77
N GLU A 62 7.86 -29.41 2.96
CA GLU A 62 7.79 -28.19 3.76
C GLU A 62 8.46 -27.02 3.03
N LYS A 63 9.64 -27.25 2.44
CA LYS A 63 10.33 -26.25 1.63
C LYS A 63 9.51 -25.81 0.44
N ARG A 64 8.95 -26.77 -0.30
CA ARG A 64 8.09 -26.48 -1.46
C ARG A 64 6.84 -25.70 -1.05
N ALA A 65 6.19 -26.10 0.04
CA ALA A 65 5.02 -25.40 0.56
C ALA A 65 5.35 -23.98 1.01
N ALA A 66 6.44 -23.78 1.78
CA ALA A 66 6.87 -22.47 2.23
C ALA A 66 7.20 -21.54 1.05
N ILE A 67 7.98 -22.02 0.07
CA ILE A 67 8.33 -21.25 -1.13
C ILE A 67 7.07 -20.89 -1.93
N ALA A 68 6.13 -21.83 -2.11
CA ALA A 68 4.89 -21.57 -2.84
C ALA A 68 4.03 -20.50 -2.16
N MET A 69 3.85 -20.58 -0.83
CA MET A 69 3.10 -19.59 -0.06
C MET A 69 3.76 -18.21 -0.14
N ILE A 70 5.05 -18.13 0.19
CA ILE A 70 5.78 -16.85 0.21
C ILE A 70 5.88 -16.24 -1.19
N GLY A 71 6.15 -17.06 -2.20
CA GLY A 71 6.23 -16.62 -3.60
C GLY A 71 4.90 -16.08 -4.11
N THR A 72 3.79 -16.73 -3.75
CA THR A 72 2.44 -16.25 -4.07
C THR A 72 2.16 -14.90 -3.40
N SER A 73 2.48 -14.75 -2.10
CA SER A 73 2.32 -13.49 -1.38
C SER A 73 3.13 -12.36 -2.00
N LEU A 74 4.41 -12.62 -2.32
CA LEU A 74 5.29 -11.64 -2.97
C LEU A 74 4.75 -11.22 -4.34
N ALA A 75 4.25 -12.17 -5.13
CA ALA A 75 3.65 -11.86 -6.43
C ALA A 75 2.39 -11.00 -6.29
N LEU A 76 1.53 -11.30 -5.31
CA LEU A 76 0.33 -10.52 -5.02
C LEU A 76 0.66 -9.10 -4.54
N ASP A 77 1.65 -8.94 -3.66
CA ASP A 77 2.05 -7.63 -3.17
C ASP A 77 2.76 -6.84 -4.27
N ALA A 78 3.64 -7.47 -5.06
CA ALA A 78 4.26 -6.83 -6.23
C ALA A 78 3.22 -6.34 -7.23
N TYR A 79 2.23 -7.18 -7.59
CA TYR A 79 1.12 -6.79 -8.47
C TYR A 79 0.39 -5.53 -7.97
N ARG A 80 0.20 -5.39 -6.66
CA ARG A 80 -0.48 -4.23 -6.06
C ARG A 80 0.42 -3.01 -5.90
N ILE A 81 1.73 -3.18 -5.75
CA ILE A 81 2.69 -2.09 -5.57
C ILE A 81 3.13 -1.51 -6.91
N LEU A 82 3.28 -2.34 -7.95
CA LEU A 82 3.83 -1.95 -9.24
C LEU A 82 3.19 -0.69 -9.86
N PRO A 83 1.85 -0.51 -9.88
CA PRO A 83 1.21 0.68 -10.45
C PRO A 83 1.59 2.00 -9.78
N TYR A 84 2.06 1.94 -8.53
CA TYR A 84 2.47 3.10 -7.74
C TYR A 84 4.00 3.25 -7.68
N SER A 85 4.74 2.43 -8.44
CA SER A 85 6.20 2.46 -8.49
C SER A 85 6.70 3.34 -9.65
N PRO A 86 7.92 3.89 -9.57
CA PRO A 86 8.51 4.65 -10.68
C PRO A 86 8.70 3.87 -11.99
N ILE A 87 8.53 2.55 -11.95
CA ILE A 87 8.66 1.65 -13.10
C ILE A 87 7.36 1.61 -13.92
N ALA A 88 6.21 1.88 -13.29
CA ALA A 88 4.93 1.92 -14.00
C ALA A 88 4.86 3.13 -14.93
N SER A 89 4.28 2.90 -16.11
CA SER A 89 3.94 3.96 -17.04
C SER A 89 2.95 4.91 -16.38
N LEU A 90 3.18 6.21 -16.54
CA LEU A 90 2.21 7.20 -16.11
C LEU A 90 1.00 7.12 -17.05
N ASP A 91 -0.20 6.92 -16.51
CA ASP A 91 -1.46 6.92 -17.29
C ASP A 91 -1.82 8.33 -17.81
N LEU A 92 -1.01 9.34 -17.49
CA LEU A 92 -1.20 10.73 -17.88
C LEU A 92 -0.22 11.11 -18.99
N LEU A 93 -0.75 11.73 -20.04
CA LEU A 93 0.08 12.39 -21.04
C LEU A 93 0.76 13.60 -20.40
N PRO A 94 2.08 13.79 -20.65
CA PRO A 94 2.74 15.02 -20.22
C PRO A 94 2.07 16.22 -20.90
N ALA A 95 1.80 17.26 -20.13
CA ALA A 95 1.31 18.52 -20.69
C ALA A 95 2.45 19.17 -21.50
N GLU A 96 2.38 19.12 -22.83
CA GLU A 96 3.38 19.72 -23.72
C GLU A 96 3.34 21.25 -23.71
N LYS A 97 2.17 21.84 -23.40
CA LYS A 97 1.95 23.28 -23.33
C LYS A 97 1.04 23.63 -22.16
N THR A 98 1.50 24.58 -21.37
CA THR A 98 0.74 25.16 -20.24
C THR A 98 0.06 26.41 -20.74
N ASP A 99 -1.20 26.31 -21.19
CA ASP A 99 -2.03 27.46 -21.59
C ASP A 99 -2.67 28.08 -20.33
N PRO A 100 -2.35 29.34 -19.97
CA PRO A 100 -2.94 30.02 -18.81
C PRO A 100 -4.47 30.06 -18.84
N ASP A 101 -5.08 30.07 -20.03
CA ASP A 101 -6.53 30.17 -20.20
C ASP A 101 -7.23 28.81 -20.13
N GLN A 102 -6.47 27.70 -20.08
CA GLN A 102 -6.97 26.32 -19.99
C GLN A 102 -6.42 25.61 -18.75
N GLN A 103 -6.43 26.29 -17.61
CA GLN A 103 -6.04 25.74 -16.32
C GLN A 103 -7.19 25.83 -15.32
N ILE A 104 -7.21 24.87 -14.40
CA ILE A 104 -8.09 24.86 -13.25
C ILE A 104 -7.22 24.65 -12.01
N SER A 105 -7.33 25.55 -11.05
CA SER A 105 -6.63 25.48 -9.77
C SER A 105 -7.50 24.83 -8.71
N LEU A 106 -6.93 23.85 -8.00
CA LEU A 106 -7.63 23.08 -6.96
C LEU A 106 -6.88 23.21 -5.63
N LEU A 107 -7.60 23.66 -4.59
CA LEU A 107 -7.12 23.64 -3.21
C LEU A 107 -7.79 22.48 -2.45
N THR A 108 -7.01 21.47 -2.06
CA THR A 108 -7.46 20.37 -1.21
C THR A 108 -6.95 20.54 0.22
N CYS A 109 -7.83 20.46 1.23
CA CYS A 109 -7.42 20.57 2.64
C CYS A 109 -8.20 19.62 3.55
N ASN A 110 -7.49 18.84 4.38
CA ASN A 110 -8.09 18.18 5.53
C ASN A 110 -8.10 19.15 6.71
N VAL A 111 -9.30 19.59 7.10
CA VAL A 111 -9.50 20.64 8.12
C VAL A 111 -9.31 20.09 9.53
N TYR A 112 -9.46 18.77 9.71
CA TYR A 112 -9.63 18.06 10.97
C TYR A 112 -10.88 18.52 11.73
N GLN A 113 -11.87 17.63 11.93
CA GLN A 113 -13.21 17.98 12.44
C GLN A 113 -13.22 18.76 13.77
N TYR A 114 -12.20 18.56 14.62
CA TYR A 114 -12.09 19.25 15.91
C TYR A 114 -11.36 20.61 15.82
N ASN A 115 -10.82 20.97 14.67
CA ASN A 115 -10.15 22.24 14.46
C ASN A 115 -11.18 23.39 14.43
N LYS A 116 -11.11 24.27 15.42
CA LYS A 116 -11.98 25.45 15.50
C LYS A 116 -11.32 26.72 14.92
N GLN A 117 -10.08 26.63 14.46
CA GLN A 117 -9.35 27.76 13.86
C GLN A 117 -9.71 27.92 12.38
N ARG A 118 -10.76 28.70 12.09
CA ARG A 118 -11.28 28.89 10.73
C ARG A 118 -10.49 29.92 9.91
N ARG A 119 -9.93 30.93 10.56
CA ARG A 119 -9.25 32.06 9.90
C ARG A 119 -8.08 31.64 9.01
N PRO A 120 -7.15 30.76 9.44
CA PRO A 120 -6.03 30.34 8.60
C PRO A 120 -6.45 29.71 7.28
N LEU A 121 -7.53 28.91 7.27
CA LEU A 121 -8.07 28.31 6.05
C LEU A 121 -8.69 29.34 5.13
N LEU A 122 -9.46 30.29 5.68
CA LEU A 122 -10.06 31.37 4.89
C LEU A 122 -9.00 32.28 4.28
N ASP A 123 -7.95 32.62 5.04
CA ASP A 123 -6.84 33.43 4.57
C ASP A 123 -6.03 32.68 3.50
N LEU A 124 -5.89 31.36 3.64
CA LEU A 124 -5.30 30.50 2.61
C LEU A 124 -6.11 30.55 1.31
N ILE A 125 -7.42 30.31 1.36
CA ILE A 125 -8.31 30.34 0.20
C ILE A 125 -8.24 31.69 -0.51
N LYS A 126 -8.31 32.80 0.25
CA LYS A 126 -8.23 34.15 -0.31
C LYS A 126 -6.88 34.43 -0.96
N ARG A 127 -5.78 34.00 -0.33
CA ARG A 127 -4.43 34.22 -0.84
C ARG A 127 -4.17 33.42 -2.12
N THR A 128 -4.67 32.19 -2.20
CA THR A 128 -4.42 31.31 -3.35
C THR A 128 -5.47 31.45 -4.46
N ALA A 129 -6.63 32.04 -4.16
CA ALA A 129 -7.74 32.27 -5.10
C ALA A 129 -8.02 31.09 -6.04
N PRO A 130 -8.24 29.86 -5.52
CA PRO A 130 -8.39 28.67 -6.36
C PRO A 130 -9.77 28.62 -7.02
N ASP A 131 -9.87 27.98 -8.18
CA ASP A 131 -11.14 27.77 -8.90
C ASP A 131 -12.03 26.76 -8.17
N ILE A 132 -11.43 25.75 -7.55
CA ILE A 132 -12.13 24.70 -6.80
C ILE A 132 -11.50 24.53 -5.41
N VAL A 133 -12.34 24.46 -4.37
CA VAL A 133 -11.93 24.12 -3.00
C VAL A 133 -12.57 22.80 -2.59
N PHE A 134 -11.74 21.84 -2.19
CA PHE A 134 -12.18 20.53 -1.70
C PHE A 134 -11.73 20.32 -0.25
N LEU A 135 -12.67 20.31 0.69
CA LEU A 135 -12.39 20.18 2.12
C LEU A 135 -12.78 18.79 2.64
N LEU A 136 -11.92 18.21 3.48
CA LEU A 136 -12.13 16.95 4.17
C LEU A 136 -12.27 17.21 5.69
N GLU A 137 -13.03 16.34 6.36
CA GLU A 137 -13.25 16.40 7.82
C GLU A 137 -13.72 17.77 8.34
N VAL A 138 -14.75 18.34 7.72
CA VAL A 138 -15.37 19.60 8.15
C VAL A 138 -16.49 19.33 9.16
N ASP A 139 -16.61 20.19 10.17
CA ASP A 139 -17.65 20.22 11.21
C ASP A 139 -18.28 21.62 11.35
#